data_AF-A0A819V940-F1
#
_entry.id   AF-A0A819V940-F1
#
_cell.length_a   1.000
_cell.length_b   1.000
_cell.length_c   1.000
_cell.angle_alpha   90.00
_cell.angle_beta   90.00
_cell.angle_gamma   90.00
#
_symmetry.space_group_name_H-M   'P 1'
#
loop_
_entity.id
_entity.type
_entity.pdbx_description
1 polymer ?
#
loop_
_entity_poly.entity_id
_entity_poly.type
_entity_poly.pdbx_seq_one_letter_code
_entity_poly.pdbx_strand_id
1 'polypeptide(L)'
;MDAIELALRKCLHILVSSNTITERKRNVETFIELLKDNRIHELLDNDTQEENTTKRSITWNEMFNVIREYTINELANIRTKSSKTLSSDTKYQEALKLFKTLIENANARAPELDGRPLIESIISIITSDAWLSCTIVIKELSHLLINNVLCSHKYVNELREQEWIDLCELTMTLSKNQNKEFHESDQALYSSYLKFLIEKLVVYNDL
;
A
#
# COMPACT_ATOMS: atom_id res chain seq x y z
N MET A 1 -16.27 23.17 -6.90
CA MET A 1 -15.32 22.05 -6.88
C MET A 1 -14.02 22.69 -7.25
N ASP A 2 -13.06 22.67 -6.35
CA ASP A 2 -11.75 23.26 -6.58
C ASP A 2 -11.13 22.61 -7.84
N ALA A 3 -10.42 23.40 -8.64
CA ALA A 3 -9.74 22.91 -9.83
C ALA A 3 -8.77 21.77 -9.49
N ILE A 4 -8.18 21.81 -8.29
CA ILE A 4 -7.24 20.78 -7.82
C ILE A 4 -7.95 19.46 -7.43
N GLU A 5 -9.09 19.54 -6.75
CA GLU A 5 -9.92 18.37 -6.43
C GLU A 5 -10.43 17.71 -7.72
N LEU A 6 -10.87 18.52 -8.70
CA LEU A 6 -11.31 18.01 -9.99
C LEU A 6 -10.19 17.29 -10.74
N ALA A 7 -8.96 17.80 -10.68
CA ALA A 7 -7.79 17.14 -11.26
C ALA A 7 -7.53 15.79 -10.60
N LEU A 8 -7.59 15.73 -9.26
CA LEU A 8 -7.41 14.49 -8.50
C LEU A 8 -8.46 13.44 -8.88
N ARG A 9 -9.74 13.81 -8.89
CA ARG A 9 -10.85 12.92 -9.27
C ARG A 9 -10.73 12.42 -10.71
N LYS A 10 -10.28 13.28 -11.64
CA LYS A 10 -10.01 12.87 -13.03
C LYS A 10 -8.90 11.82 -13.08
N CYS A 11 -7.81 12.03 -12.36
CA CYS A 11 -6.73 11.05 -12.35
C CYS A 11 -7.19 9.72 -11.75
N LEU A 12 -7.95 9.71 -10.65
CA LEU A 12 -8.53 8.47 -10.09
C LEU A 12 -9.45 7.76 -11.07
N HIS A 13 -10.29 8.51 -11.77
CA HIS A 13 -11.18 7.94 -12.78
C HIS A 13 -10.37 7.24 -13.88
N ILE A 14 -9.32 7.87 -14.41
CA ILE A 14 -8.47 7.31 -15.46
C ILE A 14 -7.77 6.01 -15.01
N LEU A 15 -7.36 5.90 -13.74
CA LEU A 15 -6.74 4.67 -13.22
C LEU A 15 -7.66 3.45 -13.35
N VAL A 16 -8.97 3.66 -13.19
CA VAL A 16 -9.97 2.58 -13.20
C VAL A 16 -10.58 2.38 -14.59
N SER A 17 -10.85 3.45 -15.33
CA SER A 17 -11.64 3.39 -16.57
C SER A 17 -10.79 3.23 -17.84
N SER A 18 -9.51 3.60 -17.82
CA SER A 18 -8.69 3.50 -19.03
C SER A 18 -8.27 2.06 -19.31
N ASN A 19 -8.60 1.57 -20.50
CA ASN A 19 -8.12 0.28 -21.00
C ASN A 19 -6.68 0.35 -21.56
N THR A 20 -6.09 1.55 -21.69
CA THR A 20 -4.78 1.72 -22.32
C THR A 20 -3.66 1.83 -21.27
N ILE A 21 -2.68 0.91 -21.33
CA ILE A 21 -1.59 0.83 -20.34
C ILE A 21 -0.75 2.12 -20.33
N THR A 22 -0.48 2.69 -21.49
CA THR A 22 0.34 3.90 -21.63
C THR A 22 -0.33 5.12 -21.02
N GLU A 23 -1.64 5.26 -21.15
CA GLU A 23 -2.41 6.33 -20.51
C GLU A 23 -2.41 6.16 -19.00
N ARG A 24 -2.65 4.94 -18.49
CA ARG A 24 -2.58 4.67 -17.04
C ARG A 24 -1.20 5.01 -16.47
N LYS A 25 -0.11 4.60 -17.13
CA LYS A 25 1.26 4.96 -16.69
C LYS A 25 1.52 6.47 -16.69
N ARG A 26 1.10 7.18 -17.74
CA ARG A 26 1.22 8.65 -17.78
C ARG A 26 0.40 9.32 -16.68
N ASN A 27 -0.78 8.79 -16.42
CA ASN A 27 -1.68 9.27 -15.38
C ASN A 27 -1.10 9.03 -13.97
N VAL A 28 -0.40 7.92 -13.74
CA VAL A 28 0.34 7.66 -12.49
C VAL A 28 1.37 8.75 -12.22
N GLU A 29 2.22 9.10 -13.20
CA GLU A 29 3.21 10.17 -12.99
C GLU A 29 2.55 11.52 -12.75
N THR A 30 1.44 11.80 -13.46
CA THR A 30 0.64 13.02 -13.25
C THR A 30 0.05 13.06 -11.84
N PHE A 31 -0.46 11.94 -11.36
CA PHE A 31 -1.01 11.81 -10.00
C PHE A 31 0.07 12.01 -8.93
N ILE A 32 1.24 11.40 -9.11
CA ILE A 32 2.37 11.57 -8.19
C ILE A 32 2.83 13.02 -8.13
N GLU A 33 2.83 13.73 -9.26
CA GLU A 33 3.14 15.16 -9.26
C GLU A 33 2.08 15.98 -8.51
N LEU A 34 0.79 15.66 -8.66
CA LEU A 34 -0.29 16.30 -7.89
C LEU A 34 -0.13 16.09 -6.38
N LEU A 35 0.31 14.91 -5.93
CA LEU A 35 0.53 14.63 -4.51
C LEU A 35 1.62 15.48 -3.87
N LYS A 36 2.50 16.11 -4.65
CA LYS A 36 3.52 17.04 -4.12
C LYS A 36 2.94 18.42 -3.77
N ASP A 37 1.74 18.73 -4.24
CA ASP A 37 1.10 20.00 -3.96
C ASP A 37 0.47 19.99 -2.57
N ASN A 38 0.96 20.87 -1.68
CA ASN A 38 0.46 20.97 -0.30
C ASN A 38 -1.06 21.28 -0.22
N ARG A 39 -1.66 21.84 -1.26
CA ARG A 39 -3.11 22.08 -1.29
C ARG A 39 -3.91 20.78 -1.39
N ILE A 40 -3.36 19.75 -2.02
CA ILE A 40 -3.95 18.40 -2.00
C ILE A 40 -3.93 17.85 -0.59
N HIS A 41 -2.79 17.98 0.08
CA HIS A 41 -2.61 17.62 1.47
C HIS A 41 -3.63 18.30 2.39
N GLU A 42 -3.81 19.62 2.27
CA GLU A 42 -4.84 20.35 3.05
C GLU A 42 -6.27 19.89 2.71
N LEU A 43 -6.56 19.63 1.43
CA LEU A 43 -7.87 19.14 1.00
C LEU A 43 -8.21 17.78 1.62
N LEU A 44 -7.24 16.87 1.68
CA LEU A 44 -7.44 15.47 2.09
C LEU A 44 -7.44 15.28 3.61
N ASP A 45 -6.73 16.12 4.35
CA ASP A 45 -6.74 16.09 5.82
C ASP A 45 -8.02 16.69 6.42
N ASN A 46 -8.69 17.57 5.67
CA ASN A 46 -9.95 18.16 6.09
C ASN A 46 -11.09 17.15 5.96
N ASP A 47 -11.14 16.17 6.88
CA ASP A 47 -12.27 15.25 7.07
C ASP A 47 -13.43 15.95 7.80
N THR A 48 -13.78 17.17 7.36
CA THR A 48 -15.00 17.82 7.81
C THR A 48 -16.16 17.12 7.13
N GLN A 49 -16.69 16.09 7.80
CA GLN A 49 -18.02 15.55 7.52
C GLN A 49 -19.07 16.61 7.88
N GLU A 50 -19.20 17.66 7.08
CA GLU A 50 -20.38 18.52 7.17
C GLU A 50 -21.57 17.74 6.60
N GLU A 51 -22.29 17.05 7.50
CA GLU A 51 -23.47 16.19 7.25
C GLU A 51 -24.59 16.87 6.42
N ASN A 52 -24.50 18.18 6.18
CA ASN A 52 -25.53 18.99 5.52
C ASN A 52 -25.14 19.57 4.16
N THR A 53 -24.01 19.17 3.55
CA THR A 53 -23.70 19.55 2.16
C THR A 53 -23.59 18.34 1.24
N THR A 54 -24.21 18.42 0.07
CA THR A 54 -24.18 17.38 -0.99
C THR A 54 -22.82 17.19 -1.66
N LYS A 55 -21.75 17.75 -1.09
CA LYS A 55 -20.40 17.79 -1.65
C LYS A 55 -19.38 17.29 -0.63
N ARG A 56 -19.40 15.98 -0.40
CA ARG A 56 -18.34 15.30 0.34
C ARG A 56 -17.02 15.47 -0.41
N SER A 57 -16.04 16.11 0.23
CA SER A 57 -14.66 16.17 -0.26
C SER A 57 -14.10 14.76 -0.35
N ILE A 58 -13.20 14.55 -1.30
CA ILE A 58 -12.47 13.28 -1.38
C ILE A 58 -11.55 13.11 -0.19
N THR A 59 -11.45 11.90 0.36
CA THR A 59 -10.58 11.59 1.50
C THR A 59 -9.40 10.70 1.12
N TRP A 60 -8.39 10.64 1.99
CA TRP A 60 -7.27 9.70 1.86
C TRP A 60 -7.74 8.24 1.71
N ASN A 61 -8.76 7.83 2.48
CA ASN A 61 -9.32 6.48 2.43
C ASN A 61 -10.05 6.18 1.11
N GLU A 62 -10.79 7.16 0.55
CA GLU A 62 -11.42 7.00 -0.77
C GLU A 62 -10.36 6.81 -1.87
N MET A 63 -9.28 7.59 -1.83
CA MET A 63 -8.15 7.44 -2.76
C MET A 63 -7.45 6.09 -2.59
N PHE A 64 -7.22 5.68 -1.35
CA PHE A 64 -6.58 4.41 -1.02
C PHE A 64 -7.34 3.22 -1.61
N ASN A 65 -8.66 3.21 -1.49
CA ASN A 65 -9.48 2.14 -2.05
C ASN A 65 -9.33 2.02 -3.57
N VAL A 66 -9.36 3.15 -4.29
CA VAL A 66 -9.18 3.18 -5.74
C VAL A 66 -7.77 2.73 -6.15
N ILE A 67 -6.74 3.23 -5.45
CA ILE A 67 -5.35 2.93 -5.78
C ILE A 67 -4.99 1.48 -5.44
N ARG A 68 -5.55 0.92 -4.36
CA ARG A 68 -5.45 -0.50 -4.03
C ARG A 68 -5.99 -1.36 -5.16
N GLU A 69 -7.21 -1.09 -5.62
CA GLU A 69 -7.85 -1.86 -6.69
C GLU A 69 -7.04 -1.78 -8.00
N TYR A 70 -6.62 -0.57 -8.39
CA TYR A 70 -5.72 -0.36 -9.52
C TYR A 70 -4.45 -1.20 -9.39
N THR A 71 -3.81 -1.20 -8.21
CA THR A 71 -2.53 -1.90 -7.98
C THR A 71 -2.71 -3.41 -8.14
N ILE A 72 -3.75 -3.99 -7.54
CA ILE A 72 -4.05 -5.42 -7.66
C ILE A 72 -4.27 -5.80 -9.13
N ASN A 73 -5.02 -4.98 -9.87
CA ASN A 73 -5.29 -5.19 -11.29
C ASN A 73 -4.03 -5.08 -12.15
N GLU A 74 -3.17 -4.10 -11.90
CA GLU A 74 -1.90 -3.95 -12.63
C GLU A 74 -0.93 -5.10 -12.36
N LEU A 75 -0.80 -5.52 -11.10
CA LEU A 75 0.02 -6.69 -10.76
C LEU A 75 -0.51 -7.90 -11.54
N ALA A 76 -1.81 -8.21 -11.46
CA ALA A 76 -2.42 -9.33 -12.19
C ALA A 76 -2.19 -9.26 -13.71
N ASN A 77 -2.28 -8.07 -14.29
CA ASN A 77 -1.99 -7.82 -15.71
C ASN A 77 -0.53 -8.10 -16.07
N ILE A 78 0.42 -7.71 -15.22
CA ILE A 78 1.85 -7.98 -15.44
C ILE A 78 2.08 -9.49 -15.43
N ARG A 79 1.55 -10.20 -14.43
CA ARG A 79 1.74 -11.66 -14.31
C ARG A 79 1.17 -12.44 -15.47
N THR A 80 -0.04 -12.10 -15.93
CA THR A 80 -0.68 -12.78 -17.06
C THR A 80 0.04 -12.52 -18.38
N LYS A 81 0.68 -11.35 -18.55
CA LYS A 81 1.38 -10.95 -19.79
C LYS A 81 2.88 -11.23 -19.77
N SER A 82 3.48 -11.48 -18.60
CA SER A 82 4.91 -11.74 -18.48
C SER A 82 5.24 -13.20 -18.76
N SER A 83 5.75 -13.47 -19.96
CA SER A 83 6.68 -14.59 -20.19
C SER A 83 7.97 -14.30 -19.38
N LYS A 84 8.35 -15.23 -18.49
CA LYS A 84 9.49 -15.23 -17.55
C LYS A 84 10.77 -14.52 -18.07
N THR A 85 10.84 -13.19 -18.01
CA THR A 85 12.01 -12.40 -18.47
C THR A 85 12.31 -11.31 -17.45
N LEU A 86 13.60 -10.98 -17.26
CA LEU A 86 14.13 -9.95 -16.35
C LEU A 86 13.42 -8.57 -16.44
N SER A 87 12.68 -8.29 -17.52
CA SER A 87 11.85 -7.09 -17.67
C SER A 87 10.62 -7.04 -16.75
N SER A 88 10.38 -8.07 -15.92
CA SER A 88 9.24 -8.14 -15.00
C SER A 88 9.41 -7.30 -13.74
N ASP A 89 10.63 -7.18 -13.20
CA ASP A 89 10.83 -6.64 -11.86
C ASP A 89 10.60 -5.13 -11.81
N THR A 90 11.09 -4.41 -12.82
CA THR A 90 10.79 -2.98 -12.99
C THR A 90 9.29 -2.74 -13.22
N LYS A 91 8.59 -3.64 -13.91
CA LYS A 91 7.13 -3.53 -14.09
C LYS A 91 6.39 -3.70 -12.76
N TYR A 92 6.82 -4.63 -11.90
CA TYR A 92 6.23 -4.79 -10.57
C TYR A 92 6.49 -3.58 -9.69
N GLN A 93 7.71 -3.03 -9.69
CA GLN A 93 8.01 -1.79 -8.98
C GLN A 93 7.18 -0.61 -9.49
N GLU A 94 7.02 -0.47 -10.82
CA GLU A 94 6.17 0.57 -11.41
C GLU A 94 4.69 0.42 -10.99
N ALA A 95 4.17 -0.81 -10.92
CA ALA A 95 2.80 -1.06 -10.47
C ALA A 95 2.62 -0.71 -8.99
N LEU A 96 3.62 -0.98 -8.15
CA LEU A 96 3.59 -0.68 -6.72
C LEU A 96 3.91 0.79 -6.39
N LYS A 97 4.54 1.53 -7.31
CA LYS A 97 5.02 2.91 -7.09
C LYS A 97 3.91 3.82 -6.57
N LEU A 98 2.76 3.83 -7.23
CA LEU A 98 1.64 4.69 -6.84
C LEU A 98 1.08 4.33 -5.46
N PHE A 99 0.94 3.04 -5.16
CA PHE A 99 0.46 2.56 -3.87
C PHE A 99 1.40 2.99 -2.72
N LYS A 100 2.70 2.79 -2.91
CA LYS A 100 3.73 3.20 -1.96
C LYS A 100 3.75 4.70 -1.75
N THR A 101 3.79 5.48 -2.84
CA THR A 101 3.79 6.94 -2.77
C THR A 101 2.55 7.49 -2.10
N LEU A 102 1.37 6.90 -2.33
CA LEU A 102 0.14 7.31 -1.64
C LEU A 102 0.29 7.13 -0.13
N ILE A 103 0.69 5.94 0.34
CA ILE A 103 0.82 5.65 1.77
C ILE A 103 1.88 6.54 2.41
N GLU A 104 3.03 6.75 1.74
CA GLU A 104 4.06 7.67 2.20
C GLU A 104 3.54 9.10 2.36
N ASN A 105 2.74 9.59 1.40
CA ASN A 105 2.16 10.94 1.47
C ASN A 105 1.07 11.04 2.53
N ALA A 106 0.19 10.05 2.62
CA ALA A 106 -0.86 10.00 3.64
C ALA A 106 -0.32 9.87 5.06
N ASN A 107 0.92 9.40 5.23
CA ASN A 107 1.58 9.27 6.54
C ASN A 107 2.58 10.41 6.83
N ALA A 108 2.80 11.33 5.89
CA ALA A 108 3.88 12.31 5.99
C ALA A 108 3.68 13.33 7.13
N ARG A 109 2.43 13.68 7.44
CA ARG A 109 2.08 14.64 8.51
C ARG A 109 1.55 13.95 9.76
N ALA A 110 0.61 13.04 9.57
CA ALA A 110 0.10 12.13 10.56
C ALA A 110 -0.36 10.86 9.82
N PRO A 111 -0.56 9.72 10.50
CA PRO A 111 -1.09 8.54 9.83
C PRO A 111 -2.58 8.76 9.52
N GLU A 112 -2.94 9.07 8.28
CA GLU A 112 -4.32 9.48 7.91
C GLU A 112 -5.24 8.33 7.45
N LEU A 113 -4.67 7.17 7.08
CA LEU A 113 -5.46 6.05 6.55
C LEU A 113 -6.18 5.28 7.65
N ASP A 114 -7.15 4.44 7.26
CA ASP A 114 -7.68 3.42 8.15
C ASP A 114 -6.69 2.25 8.23
N GLY A 115 -6.23 1.92 9.44
CA GLY A 115 -5.17 0.96 9.69
C GLY A 115 -5.53 -0.46 9.27
N ARG A 116 -6.74 -0.93 9.61
CA ARG A 116 -7.17 -2.31 9.27
C ARG A 116 -7.25 -2.54 7.76
N PRO A 117 -8.01 -1.76 6.96
CA PRO A 117 -8.03 -1.94 5.51
C PRO A 117 -6.64 -1.82 4.89
N LEU A 118 -5.78 -0.93 5.40
CA LEU A 118 -4.41 -0.77 4.93
C LEU A 118 -3.58 -2.05 5.14
N ILE A 119 -3.58 -2.58 6.36
CA ILE A 119 -2.79 -3.75 6.74
C ILE A 119 -3.31 -5.01 6.03
N GLU A 120 -4.62 -5.24 6.03
CA GLU A 120 -5.25 -6.35 5.30
C GLU A 120 -4.89 -6.34 3.80
N SER A 121 -4.89 -5.15 3.19
CA SER A 121 -4.55 -5.00 1.77
C SER A 121 -3.08 -5.39 1.49
N ILE A 122 -2.16 -4.99 2.36
CA ILE A 122 -0.75 -5.32 2.18
C ILE A 122 -0.53 -6.83 2.40
N ILE A 123 -1.08 -7.38 3.48
CA ILE A 123 -0.94 -8.81 3.80
C ILE A 123 -1.52 -9.65 2.67
N SER A 124 -2.75 -9.37 2.22
CA SER A 124 -3.42 -10.14 1.17
C SER A 124 -2.66 -10.16 -0.15
N ILE A 125 -2.00 -9.06 -0.53
CA ILE A 125 -1.15 -9.05 -1.72
C ILE A 125 0.10 -9.91 -1.50
N ILE A 126 0.77 -9.84 -0.35
CA ILE A 126 1.98 -10.62 -0.08
C ILE A 126 1.68 -12.12 0.01
N THR A 127 0.60 -12.50 0.70
CA THR A 127 0.25 -13.90 0.97
C THR A 127 -0.51 -14.58 -0.16
N SER A 128 -0.96 -13.83 -1.17
CA SER A 128 -1.57 -14.42 -2.35
C SER A 128 -0.61 -15.42 -3.01
N ASP A 129 -1.11 -16.63 -3.30
CA ASP A 129 -0.40 -17.63 -4.11
C ASP A 129 0.10 -17.05 -5.45
N ALA A 130 -0.53 -15.96 -5.91
CA ALA A 130 -0.12 -15.24 -7.10
C ALA A 130 1.26 -14.58 -6.99
N TRP A 131 1.58 -14.07 -5.82
CA TRP A 131 2.73 -13.20 -5.55
C TRP A 131 3.77 -13.83 -4.65
N LEU A 132 3.44 -14.97 -4.03
CA LEU A 132 4.31 -15.68 -3.09
C LEU A 132 5.68 -16.11 -3.67
N SER A 133 5.79 -16.19 -4.99
CA SER A 133 7.05 -16.48 -5.70
C SER A 133 7.75 -15.22 -6.27
N CYS A 134 7.14 -14.05 -6.12
CA CYS A 134 7.64 -12.80 -6.67
C CYS A 134 8.37 -11.99 -5.59
N THR A 135 9.67 -12.25 -5.44
CA THR A 135 10.53 -11.65 -4.41
C THR A 135 10.45 -10.12 -4.38
N ILE A 136 10.35 -9.46 -5.53
CA ILE A 136 10.27 -8.00 -5.60
C ILE A 136 8.99 -7.44 -4.97
N VAL A 137 7.83 -8.06 -5.23
CA VAL A 137 6.54 -7.64 -4.65
C VAL A 137 6.57 -7.84 -3.15
N ILE A 138 7.05 -9.00 -2.70
CA ILE A 138 7.17 -9.34 -1.28
C ILE A 138 8.08 -8.31 -0.58
N LYS A 139 9.24 -8.00 -1.16
CA LYS A 139 10.22 -7.08 -0.58
C LYS A 139 9.66 -5.67 -0.44
N GLU A 140 9.12 -5.09 -1.51
CA GLU A 140 8.61 -3.70 -1.51
C GLU A 140 7.45 -3.55 -0.52
N LEU A 141 6.50 -4.49 -0.51
CA LEU A 141 5.34 -4.41 0.37
C LEU A 141 5.67 -4.73 1.82
N SER A 142 6.60 -5.64 2.09
CA SER A 142 7.08 -5.88 3.47
C SER A 142 7.79 -4.65 4.00
N HIS A 143 8.65 -4.02 3.19
CA HIS A 143 9.30 -2.76 3.56
C HIS A 143 8.30 -1.65 3.85
N LEU A 144 7.28 -1.50 3.01
CA LEU A 144 6.21 -0.53 3.22
C LEU A 144 5.43 -0.79 4.51
N LEU A 145 5.05 -2.05 4.76
CA LEU A 145 4.31 -2.47 5.96
C LEU A 145 5.08 -2.10 7.22
N ILE A 146 6.37 -2.41 7.32
CA ILE A 146 7.11 -2.12 8.55
C ILE A 146 7.45 -0.65 8.69
N ASN A 147 8.03 -0.04 7.67
CA ASN A 147 8.62 1.29 7.83
C ASN A 147 7.59 2.41 7.83
N ASN A 148 6.40 2.18 7.27
CA ASN A 148 5.39 3.22 7.14
C ASN A 148 4.08 2.89 7.87
N VAL A 149 3.79 1.62 8.15
CA VAL A 149 2.51 1.22 8.74
C VAL A 149 2.69 0.75 10.19
N LEU A 150 3.40 -0.36 10.41
CA LEU A 150 3.54 -0.95 11.74
C LEU A 150 4.41 -0.11 12.69
N CYS A 151 5.21 0.82 12.17
CA CYS A 151 5.92 1.82 12.99
C CYS A 151 4.98 2.84 13.66
N SER A 152 3.73 2.95 13.20
CA SER A 152 2.74 3.90 13.71
C SER A 152 1.87 3.27 14.80
N HIS A 153 1.86 3.86 15.99
CA HIS A 153 0.97 3.44 17.07
C HIS A 153 -0.51 3.56 16.70
N LYS A 154 -0.90 4.50 15.82
CA LYS A 154 -2.29 4.62 15.35
C LYS A 154 -2.74 3.31 14.70
N TYR A 155 -2.01 2.87 13.68
CA TYR A 155 -2.39 1.68 12.91
C TYR A 155 -2.31 0.40 13.74
N VAL A 156 -1.28 0.28 14.60
CA VAL A 156 -1.15 -0.88 15.48
C VAL A 156 -2.30 -0.95 16.50
N ASN A 157 -2.75 0.20 17.04
CA ASN A 157 -3.87 0.25 17.98
C ASN A 157 -5.23 -0.07 17.33
N GLU A 158 -5.35 0.02 16.00
CA GLU A 158 -6.57 -0.30 15.27
C GLU A 158 -6.71 -1.80 14.96
N LEU A 159 -5.65 -2.58 15.12
CA LEU A 159 -5.64 -4.02 14.84
C LEU A 159 -6.56 -4.79 15.80
N ARG A 160 -7.26 -5.79 15.28
CA ARG A 160 -7.99 -6.78 16.07
C ARG A 160 -7.26 -8.11 16.00
N GLU A 161 -7.80 -9.07 16.73
CA GLU A 161 -7.24 -10.42 16.84
C GLU A 161 -6.95 -11.05 15.47
N GLN A 162 -7.85 -10.92 14.50
CA GLN A 162 -7.66 -11.51 13.18
C GLN A 162 -6.48 -10.89 12.44
N GLU A 163 -6.33 -9.57 12.43
CA GLU A 163 -5.22 -8.93 11.74
C GLU A 163 -3.88 -9.23 12.43
N TRP A 164 -3.89 -9.44 13.76
CA TRP A 164 -2.71 -9.96 14.49
C TRP A 164 -2.34 -11.38 14.07
N ILE A 165 -3.34 -12.26 13.91
CA ILE A 165 -3.13 -13.63 13.41
C ILE A 165 -2.57 -13.58 11.98
N ASP A 166 -3.13 -12.76 11.11
CA ASP A 166 -2.70 -12.61 9.72
C ASP A 166 -1.23 -12.11 9.63
N LEU A 167 -0.84 -11.17 10.52
CA LEU A 167 0.55 -10.73 10.65
C LEU A 167 1.46 -11.87 11.12
N CYS A 168 1.03 -12.68 12.09
CA CYS A 168 1.77 -13.87 12.52
C CYS A 168 1.95 -14.87 11.35
N GLU A 169 0.89 -15.17 10.62
CA GLU A 169 0.94 -16.07 9.47
C GLU A 169 1.84 -15.55 8.35
N LEU A 170 1.80 -14.24 8.10
CA LEU A 170 2.72 -13.58 7.18
C LEU A 170 4.17 -13.79 7.60
N THR A 171 4.51 -13.59 8.88
CA THR A 171 5.89 -13.82 9.36
C THR A 171 6.35 -15.27 9.18
N MET A 172 5.47 -16.23 9.45
CA MET A 172 5.75 -17.66 9.26
C MET A 172 5.92 -18.01 7.78
N THR A 173 5.15 -17.36 6.91
CA THR A 173 5.22 -17.55 5.46
C THR A 173 6.52 -16.97 4.90
N LEU A 174 6.89 -15.76 5.32
CA LEU A 174 8.12 -15.10 4.90
C LEU A 174 9.36 -15.84 5.40
N SER A 175 9.39 -16.29 6.65
CA SER A 175 10.50 -17.08 7.22
C SER A 175 10.68 -18.44 6.53
N LYS A 176 9.60 -19.14 6.17
CA LYS A 176 9.71 -20.36 5.35
C LYS A 176 10.32 -20.09 3.99
N ASN A 177 9.99 -18.95 3.39
CA ASN A 177 10.53 -18.55 2.11
C ASN A 177 11.99 -18.10 2.19
N GLN A 178 12.47 -17.53 3.30
CA GLN A 178 13.89 -17.14 3.49
C GLN A 178 14.90 -18.24 3.16
N ASN A 179 14.50 -19.51 3.27
CA ASN A 179 15.32 -20.66 2.91
C ASN A 179 15.55 -20.82 1.39
N LYS A 180 14.97 -19.95 0.55
CA LYS A 180 15.22 -19.83 -0.88
C LYS A 180 16.00 -18.54 -1.10
N GLU A 181 17.16 -18.60 -1.77
CA GLU A 181 18.11 -17.50 -2.05
C GLU A 181 17.53 -16.06 -1.97
N PHE A 182 17.50 -15.48 -0.77
CA PHE A 182 17.29 -14.04 -0.57
C PHE A 182 18.64 -13.35 -0.36
N HIS A 183 18.75 -12.09 -0.76
CA HIS A 183 19.96 -11.27 -0.53
C HIS A 183 20.16 -11.05 0.98
N GLU A 184 21.41 -11.02 1.49
CA GLU A 184 21.71 -10.87 2.93
C GLU A 184 21.04 -9.63 3.58
N SER A 185 20.90 -8.53 2.82
CA SER A 185 20.19 -7.33 3.26
C SER A 185 18.71 -7.59 3.58
N ASP A 186 18.09 -8.53 2.88
CA ASP A 186 16.69 -8.88 3.06
C ASP A 186 16.52 -9.77 4.30
N GLN A 187 17.48 -10.65 4.61
CA GLN A 187 17.47 -11.47 5.83
C GLN A 187 17.56 -10.65 7.13
N ALA A 188 18.45 -9.66 7.18
CA ALA A 188 18.57 -8.77 8.35
C ALA A 188 17.29 -7.96 8.58
N LEU A 189 16.66 -7.54 7.48
CA LEU A 189 15.41 -6.81 7.48
C LEU A 189 14.26 -7.69 8.02
N TYR A 190 14.12 -8.93 7.54
CA TYR A 190 13.15 -9.88 8.08
C TYR A 190 13.38 -10.26 9.54
N SER A 191 14.64 -10.39 9.98
CA SER A 191 14.96 -10.67 11.38
C SER A 191 14.52 -9.52 12.30
N SER A 192 14.71 -8.27 11.83
CA SER A 192 14.19 -7.08 12.50
C SER A 192 12.66 -7.05 12.51
N TYR A 193 12.00 -7.53 11.45
CA TYR A 193 10.54 -7.66 11.36
C TYR A 193 9.96 -8.65 12.37
N LEU A 194 10.55 -9.85 12.45
CA LEU A 194 10.17 -10.86 13.43
C LEU A 194 10.32 -10.32 14.85
N LYS A 195 11.44 -9.63 15.13
CA LYS A 195 11.67 -9.02 16.44
C LYS A 195 10.63 -7.96 16.78
N PHE A 196 10.33 -7.04 15.87
CA PHE A 196 9.34 -5.98 16.09
C PHE A 196 7.93 -6.55 16.31
N LEU A 197 7.52 -7.52 15.50
CA LEU A 197 6.21 -8.16 15.64
C LEU A 197 6.12 -8.95 16.95
N ILE A 198 7.16 -9.67 17.35
CA ILE A 198 7.21 -10.36 18.64
C ILE A 198 7.13 -9.35 19.79
N GLU A 199 7.90 -8.25 19.75
CA GLU A 199 7.86 -7.21 20.79
C GLU A 199 6.46 -6.61 20.93
N LYS A 200 5.78 -6.34 19.82
CA LYS A 200 4.40 -5.82 19.85
C LYS A 200 3.41 -6.88 20.34
N LEU A 201 3.47 -8.11 19.84
CA LEU A 201 2.60 -9.21 20.26
C LEU A 201 2.74 -9.54 21.75
N VAL A 202 3.95 -9.45 22.32
CA VAL A 202 4.20 -9.63 23.75
C VAL A 202 3.53 -8.50 24.55
N VAL A 203 3.71 -7.25 24.13
CA VAL A 203 3.10 -6.09 24.82
C VAL A 203 1.57 -6.12 24.79
N TYR A 204 0.95 -6.63 23.72
CA TYR A 204 -0.51 -6.72 23.63
C TYR A 204 -1.11 -7.97 24.28
N ASN A 205 -0.37 -9.07 24.44
CA ASN A 205 -0.84 -10.27 25.15
C ASN A 205 -0.69 -10.17 26.68
N ASP A 206 0.02 -9.17 27.20
CA ASP A 206 0.15 -8.88 28.64
C ASP A 206 -0.94 -7.90 29.16
N LEU A 207 -2.00 -7.65 28.38
CA LEU A 207 -3.23 -6.90 28.73
C LEU A 207 -4.44 -7.83 28.81
#